data_AF-A0A7K5RU74-F1
#
_entry.id   AF-A0A7K5RU74-F1
#
_cell.length_a   1.000
_cell.length_b   1.000
_cell.length_c   1.000
_cell.angle_alpha   90.00
_cell.angle_beta   90.00
_cell.angle_gamma   90.00
#
_symmetry.space_group_name_H-M   'P 1'
#
loop_
_entity.id
_entity.type
_entity.pdbx_description
1 polymer ?
#
loop_
_entity_poly.entity_id
_entity_poly.type
_entity_poly.pdbx_seq_one_letter_code
_entity_poly.pdbx_strand_id
1 'polypeptide(L)' 'MRLLPVLCVLLLLMLQAVTGLPPGRASAQDCERRRGFCSHRSCPPGIGRVGLCSEQEFCCRMRWYP' A
#
# COMPACT_ATOMS: atom_id res chain seq x y z
N MET A 1 -14.90 -37.43 -11.55
CA MET A 1 -15.69 -36.25 -11.12
C MET A 1 -15.11 -35.60 -9.85
N ARG A 2 -13.83 -35.19 -9.83
CA ARG A 2 -13.16 -34.63 -8.63
C ARG A 2 -12.28 -33.41 -8.93
N LEU A 3 -12.17 -33.00 -10.19
CA LEU A 3 -11.35 -31.87 -10.64
C LEU A 3 -12.00 -30.51 -10.41
N LEU A 4 -13.33 -30.43 -10.45
CA LEU A 4 -14.11 -29.22 -10.22
C LEU A 4 -13.81 -28.53 -8.87
N PRO A 5 -13.82 -29.24 -7.71
CA PRO A 5 -13.51 -28.60 -6.44
C PRO A 5 -12.04 -28.16 -6.34
N VAL A 6 -11.12 -28.91 -6.94
CA VAL A 6 -9.68 -28.58 -6.96
C VAL A 6 -9.44 -27.31 -7.77
N LEU A 7 -10.08 -27.19 -8.93
CA LEU A 7 -9.99 -26.00 -9.78
C LEU A 7 -10.52 -24.76 -9.05
N CYS A 8 -11.61 -24.92 -8.29
CA CYS A 8 -12.24 -23.83 -7.55
C CYS A 8 -11.33 -23.32 -6.41
N VAL A 9 -10.69 -24.23 -5.65
CA VAL A 9 -9.71 -23.86 -4.62
C VAL A 9 -8.51 -23.13 -5.22
N LEU A 10 -8.01 -23.61 -6.36
CA LEU A 10 -6.91 -22.94 -7.06
C LEU A 10 -7.30 -21.53 -7.49
N LEU A 11 -8.50 -21.36 -8.04
CA LEU A 11 -9.00 -20.07 -8.50
C LEU A 11 -9.14 -19.08 -7.33
N LEU A 12 -9.64 -19.54 -6.19
CA LEU A 12 -9.79 -18.73 -4.98
C LEU A 12 -8.42 -18.30 -4.40
N LEU A 13 -7.42 -19.19 -4.41
CA LEU A 13 -6.05 -18.87 -4.00
C LEU A 13 -5.43 -17.79 -4.90
N MET A 14 -5.62 -17.88 -6.22
CA MET A 14 -5.15 -16.86 -7.16
C MET A 14 -5.85 -15.52 -6.94
N LEU A 15 -7.15 -15.53 -6.59
CA LEU A 15 -7.90 -14.31 -6.24
C LEU A 15 -7.37 -13.66 -4.95
N GLN A 16 -7.02 -14.45 -3.95
CA GLN A 16 -6.43 -13.94 -2.69
C GLN A 16 -5.07 -13.28 -2.93
N ALA A 17 -4.27 -13.82 -3.84
CA ALA A 17 -3.00 -13.23 -4.25
C ALA A 17 -3.18 -11.86 -4.95
N VAL A 18 -4.29 -11.66 -5.67
CA VAL A 18 -4.64 -10.35 -6.27
C VAL A 18 -5.16 -9.36 -5.23
N THR A 19 -5.78 -9.83 -4.14
CA THR A 19 -6.18 -8.97 -3.01
C THR A 19 -5.04 -8.62 -2.06
N GLY A 20 -3.81 -9.06 -2.35
CA GLY A 20 -2.60 -8.42 -1.83
C GLY A 20 -2.57 -6.98 -2.33
N LEU A 21 -3.10 -6.07 -1.51
CA LEU A 21 -3.13 -4.62 -1.72
C LEU A 21 -1.87 -4.19 -2.51
N PRO A 22 -2.03 -3.55 -3.68
CA PRO A 22 -0.88 -3.17 -4.49
C PRO A 22 0.09 -2.37 -3.62
N PRO A 23 1.38 -2.74 -3.53
CA PRO A 23 2.38 -2.08 -2.68
C PRO A 23 2.69 -0.62 -3.08
N GLY A 24 1.91 -0.01 -3.97
CA GLY A 24 2.21 1.28 -4.59
C GLY A 24 1.27 2.44 -4.23
N ARG A 25 0.10 2.20 -3.63
CA ARG A 25 -0.83 3.27 -3.26
C ARG A 25 -1.40 2.98 -1.87
N ALA A 26 -0.72 3.51 -0.85
CA ALA A 26 -1.39 3.73 0.42
C ALA A 26 -2.45 4.80 0.13
N SER A 27 -3.72 4.54 0.40
CA SER A 27 -4.70 5.62 0.36
C SER A 27 -4.21 6.73 1.31
N ALA A 28 -4.63 7.98 1.10
CA ALA A 28 -4.31 9.06 2.04
C ALA A 28 -4.66 8.65 3.49
N GLN A 29 -5.78 7.92 3.64
CA GLN A 29 -6.23 7.34 4.90
C GLN A 29 -5.23 6.33 5.51
N ASP A 30 -4.58 5.49 4.69
CA ASP A 30 -3.55 4.56 5.17
C ASP A 30 -2.27 5.30 5.60
N CYS A 31 -1.90 6.37 4.90
CA CYS A 31 -0.77 7.21 5.27
C CYS A 31 -1.02 7.86 6.64
N GLU A 32 -2.21 8.44 6.84
CA GLU A 32 -2.63 9.03 8.12
C GLU A 32 -2.71 8.00 9.25
N ARG A 33 -3.27 6.81 9.01
CA ARG A 33 -3.31 5.71 10.00
C ARG A 33 -1.91 5.32 10.48
N ARG A 34 -0.90 5.45 9.62
CA ARG A 34 0.51 5.18 9.94
C ARG A 34 1.24 6.37 10.57
N ARG A 35 0.50 7.41 10.98
CA ARG A 35 1.01 8.70 11.48
C ARG A 35 1.91 9.42 10.48
N GLY A 36 1.61 9.28 9.19
CA GLY A 36 2.16 10.09 8.11
C GLY A 36 1.15 11.13 7.61
N PHE A 37 1.54 11.91 6.61
CA PHE A 37 0.69 12.85 5.89
C PHE A 37 1.04 12.86 4.41
N CYS A 38 0.10 13.27 3.56
CA CYS A 38 0.32 13.42 2.14
C CYS A 38 0.90 14.81 1.82
N SER A 39 1.92 14.86 0.96
CA SER A 39 2.53 16.12 0.53
C SER A 39 2.79 16.13 -0.97
N HIS A 40 2.53 17.27 -1.60
CA HIS A 40 2.59 17.42 -3.05
C HIS A 40 4.06 17.61 -3.50
N ARG A 41 4.50 16.85 -4.50
CA ARG A 41 5.85 16.87 -5.12
C ARG A 41 7.07 16.57 -4.24
N SER A 42 7.05 16.80 -2.92
CA SER A 42 8.18 16.47 -2.03
C SER A 42 7.75 16.41 -0.56
N CYS A 43 8.59 15.81 0.30
CA CYS A 43 8.41 15.87 1.75
C CYS A 43 9.23 17.02 2.36
N PRO A 44 8.77 17.63 3.47
CA PRO A 44 9.51 18.67 4.18
C PRO A 44 10.88 18.19 4.69
N PRO A 45 11.83 19.12 4.93
CA PRO A 45 13.10 18.79 5.58
C PRO A 45 12.89 18.09 6.92
N GLY A 46 13.67 17.05 7.21
CA GLY A 46 13.51 16.23 8.42
C GLY A 46 12.40 15.18 8.37
N ILE A 47 11.65 15.11 7.27
CA ILE A 47 10.57 14.13 7.06
C ILE A 47 10.88 13.26 5.85
N GLY A 48 10.80 11.94 6.03
CA GLY A 48 11.13 10.97 4.98
C GLY A 48 9.92 10.62 4.12
N ARG A 49 10.15 10.43 2.81
CA ARG A 49 9.19 9.77 1.91
C ARG A 49 9.16 8.28 2.24
N VAL A 50 7.97 7.75 2.54
CA VAL A 50 7.74 6.33 2.84
C VAL A 50 6.80 5.64 1.86
N GLY A 51 6.13 6.39 1.00
CA GLY A 51 5.22 5.85 -0.01
C GLY A 51 4.60 6.94 -0.90
N LEU A 52 3.48 6.62 -1.53
CA LEU A 52 2.66 7.50 -2.37
C LEU A 52 1.23 7.50 -1.84
N CYS A 53 0.60 8.67 -1.80
CA CYS A 53 -0.84 8.84 -1.59
C CYS A 53 -1.60 8.91 -2.92
N SER A 54 -0.98 9.49 -3.95
CA SER A 54 -1.50 9.63 -5.32
C SER A 54 -0.32 9.75 -6.30
N GLU A 55 -0.58 9.95 -7.60
CA GLU A 55 0.49 10.13 -8.60
C GLU A 55 1.40 11.33 -8.31
N GLN A 56 0.86 12.39 -7.71
CA GLN A 56 1.59 13.64 -7.45
C GLN A 56 1.85 13.88 -5.95
N GLU A 57 1.38 12.98 -5.09
CA GLU A 57 1.45 13.12 -3.64
C GLU A 57 2.24 11.99 -3.00
N PHE A 58 3.24 12.36 -2.21
CA PHE A 58 4.06 11.44 -1.43
C PHE A 58 3.49 11.26 -0.04
N CYS A 59 3.52 10.03 0.46
CA CYS A 59 3.30 9.78 1.88
C CYS A 59 4.60 10.09 2.64
N CYS A 60 4.53 11.11 3.47
CA CYS A 60 5.64 11.64 4.27
C CYS A 60 5.46 11.25 5.73
N ARG A 61 6.52 10.75 6.37
CA ARG A 61 6.51 10.36 7.77
C ARG A 61 7.82 10.76 8.45
N MET A 62 7.72 11.18 9.71
CA MET A 62 8.89 11.48 10.52
C MET A 62 9.76 10.23 10.64
N ARG A 63 10.99 10.30 10.12
CA ARG A 63 11.97 9.22 10.30
C ARG A 63 12.51 9.37 11.71
N TRP A 64 12.20 8.39 12.57
CA TRP A 64 12.96 8.22 13.80
C TRP A 64 14.36 7.75 13.39
N TYR A 65 15.36 8.62 13.54
CA TYR A 65 16.76 8.20 13.53
C TYR A 65 17.02 7.48 14.87
N PRO A 66 17.56 6.24 14.86
CA PRO A 66 18.07 5.63 16.08
C PRO A 66 19.31 6.39 16.61
#